data_AF-I3U8T1-F1
#
_entry.id   AF-I3U8T1-F1
#
_cell.length_a   1.000
_cell.length_b   1.000
_cell.length_c   1.000
_cell.angle_alpha   90.00
_cell.angle_beta   90.00
_cell.angle_gamma   90.00
#
_symmetry.space_group_name_H-M   'P 1'
#
loop_
_entity.id
_entity.type
_entity.pdbx_description
1 polymer ?
#
loop_
_entity_poly.entity_id
_entity_poly.type
_entity_poly.pdbx_seq_one_letter_code
_entity_poly.pdbx_strand_id
1 'polypeptide(L)'
;MGQAGKPEHLLNTGAIEVVQCNRGGQVTYHGPGQLVVYPLIDLRRQGIYVKEYVALIEDVVLDTLASFGLQQACRKAGAPGVYVPLQDGSLAKIAALGVKISQGCAYHGLALNVDMDLQPFAGINPCGYAGLQTVDLKTMGVSTTVQEAGRRVLERLLPRFS
;
A
#
# COMPACT_ATOMS: atom_id res chain seq x y z
N MET A 1 2.79 -11.17 -8.16
CA MET A 1 3.18 -10.11 -9.12
C MET A 1 1.94 -9.59 -9.82
N GLY A 2 1.79 -8.27 -9.93
CA GLY A 2 0.66 -7.66 -10.64
C GLY A 2 0.78 -7.76 -12.16
N GLN A 3 -0.18 -7.20 -12.91
CA GLN A 3 -0.25 -7.27 -14.37
C GLN A 3 0.96 -6.65 -15.09
N ALA A 4 1.57 -5.63 -14.49
CA ALA A 4 2.78 -5.00 -15.03
C ALA A 4 4.06 -5.70 -14.55
N GLY A 5 3.94 -6.72 -13.70
CA GLY A 5 5.01 -7.44 -13.02
C GLY A 5 6.04 -8.03 -13.98
N LYS A 6 7.30 -7.62 -13.80
CA LYS A 6 8.43 -8.18 -14.54
C LYS A 6 9.26 -9.14 -13.68
N PRO A 7 9.69 -10.30 -14.22
CA PRO A 7 10.55 -11.25 -13.49
C PRO A 7 11.87 -10.64 -12.99
N GLU A 8 12.42 -9.64 -13.69
CA GLU A 8 13.65 -8.93 -13.30
C GLU A 8 13.54 -8.19 -11.95
N HIS A 9 12.33 -8.02 -11.42
CA HIS A 9 12.10 -7.44 -10.11
C HIS A 9 12.02 -8.49 -8.98
N LEU A 10 12.19 -9.78 -9.30
CA LEU A 10 12.38 -10.86 -8.34
C LEU A 10 13.89 -11.09 -8.19
N LEU A 11 14.47 -10.70 -7.06
CA LEU A 11 15.91 -10.78 -6.84
C LEU A 11 16.27 -12.10 -6.14
N ASN A 12 15.64 -12.35 -5.00
CA ASN A 12 15.79 -13.59 -4.24
C ASN A 12 14.55 -13.79 -3.36
N THR A 13 13.62 -14.62 -3.79
CA THR A 13 12.36 -14.84 -3.08
C THR A 13 12.45 -15.91 -1.99
N GLY A 14 13.60 -16.60 -1.87
CA GLY A 14 13.76 -17.71 -0.95
C GLY A 14 12.65 -18.76 -1.13
N ALA A 15 12.01 -19.16 -0.02
CA ALA A 15 10.90 -20.11 -0.02
C ALA A 15 9.51 -19.45 -0.22
N ILE A 16 9.44 -18.14 -0.42
CA ILE A 16 8.16 -17.42 -0.56
C ILE A 16 7.61 -17.64 -1.97
N GLU A 17 6.39 -18.15 -2.04
CA GLU A 17 5.70 -18.39 -3.30
C GLU A 17 5.43 -17.08 -4.07
N VAL A 18 5.75 -17.08 -5.37
CA VAL A 18 5.43 -15.96 -6.25
C VAL A 18 4.12 -16.24 -6.99
N VAL A 19 3.04 -15.66 -6.48
CA VAL A 19 1.71 -15.79 -7.10
C VAL A 19 1.50 -14.68 -8.13
N GLN A 20 1.11 -15.03 -9.36
CA GLN A 20 0.67 -14.07 -10.37
C GLN A 20 -0.75 -13.57 -10.05
N CYS A 21 -0.97 -12.26 -10.12
CA CYS A 21 -2.26 -11.65 -9.82
C CYS A 21 -2.63 -10.54 -10.80
N ASN A 22 -3.93 -10.32 -10.95
CA ASN A 22 -4.48 -9.37 -11.92
C ASN A 22 -4.58 -7.92 -11.40
N ARG A 23 -3.99 -7.60 -10.25
CA ARG A 23 -3.90 -6.21 -9.76
C ARG A 23 -2.98 -5.36 -10.64
N GLY A 24 -3.18 -4.06 -10.64
CA GLY A 24 -2.19 -3.12 -11.16
C GLY A 24 -0.85 -3.21 -10.41
N GLY A 25 0.20 -2.68 -11.04
CA GLY A 25 1.54 -2.56 -10.46
C GLY A 25 2.45 -3.78 -10.66
N GLN A 26 3.65 -3.69 -10.09
CA GLN A 26 4.74 -4.65 -10.21
C GLN A 26 4.67 -5.75 -9.12
N VAL A 27 5.80 -6.21 -8.59
CA VAL A 27 5.92 -7.10 -7.44
C VAL A 27 5.66 -6.35 -6.11
N THR A 28 5.12 -7.07 -5.12
CA THR A 28 4.98 -6.66 -3.72
C THR A 28 4.99 -7.90 -2.83
N TYR A 29 5.06 -7.72 -1.52
CA TYR A 29 5.01 -8.77 -0.52
C TYR A 29 3.86 -8.52 0.47
N HIS A 30 3.20 -9.60 0.87
CA HIS A 30 2.18 -9.62 1.90
C HIS A 30 2.52 -10.70 2.92
N GLY A 31 2.39 -10.39 4.20
CA GLY A 31 2.69 -11.32 5.29
C GLY A 31 2.05 -10.89 6.61
N PRO A 32 2.18 -11.71 7.67
CA PRO A 32 1.70 -11.37 9.01
C PRO A 32 2.22 -10.00 9.46
N GLY A 33 1.36 -9.23 10.13
CA GLY A 33 1.71 -7.86 10.55
C GLY A 33 1.40 -6.76 9.54
N GLN A 34 0.83 -7.11 8.38
CA GLN A 34 0.39 -6.16 7.37
C GLN A 34 -1.13 -6.07 7.35
N LEU A 35 -1.67 -4.86 7.33
CA LEU A 35 -3.08 -4.63 7.08
C LEU A 35 -3.33 -4.63 5.56
N VAL A 36 -4.16 -5.55 5.07
CA VAL A 36 -4.59 -5.59 3.67
C VAL A 36 -6.08 -5.29 3.60
N VAL A 37 -6.45 -4.28 2.79
CA VAL A 37 -7.83 -3.82 2.62
C VAL A 37 -8.20 -3.90 1.16
N TYR A 38 -9.33 -4.54 0.86
CA TYR A 38 -9.90 -4.66 -0.48
C TYR A 38 -11.27 -3.98 -0.57
N PRO A 39 -11.34 -2.65 -0.78
CA PRO A 39 -12.61 -1.97 -1.01
C PRO A 39 -13.18 -2.42 -2.36
N LEU A 40 -14.37 -3.05 -2.30
CA LEU A 40 -15.10 -3.51 -3.48
C LEU A 40 -16.14 -2.44 -3.84
N ILE A 41 -15.78 -1.53 -4.75
CA ILE A 41 -16.55 -0.31 -5.02
C ILE A 41 -16.95 -0.24 -6.48
N ASP A 42 -18.23 0.02 -6.75
CA ASP A 42 -18.71 0.41 -8.09
C ASP A 42 -18.41 1.89 -8.33
N LEU A 43 -17.34 2.16 -9.09
CA LEU A 43 -16.86 3.52 -9.33
C LEU A 43 -17.85 4.34 -10.17
N ARG A 44 -18.67 3.69 -11.02
CA ARG A 44 -19.66 4.38 -11.85
C ARG A 44 -20.80 4.90 -10.99
N ARG A 45 -21.28 4.09 -10.04
CA ARG A 45 -22.31 4.52 -9.08
C ARG A 45 -21.83 5.66 -8.19
N GLN A 46 -20.54 5.65 -7.84
CA GLN A 46 -19.91 6.69 -7.03
C GLN A 46 -19.52 7.94 -7.84
N GLY A 47 -19.59 7.90 -9.18
CA GLY A 47 -19.22 9.02 -10.04
C GLY A 47 -17.72 9.36 -10.01
N ILE A 48 -16.85 8.42 -9.65
CA ILE A 48 -15.40 8.65 -9.49
C ILE A 48 -14.59 7.92 -10.58
N TYR A 49 -13.54 8.56 -11.06
CA TYR A 49 -12.57 7.98 -11.98
C TYR A 49 -11.47 7.22 -11.25
N VAL A 50 -10.75 6.36 -11.97
CA VAL A 50 -9.71 5.49 -11.40
C VAL A 50 -8.62 6.27 -10.66
N LYS A 51 -8.17 7.40 -11.22
CA LYS A 51 -7.12 8.22 -10.60
C LYS A 51 -7.61 8.90 -9.32
N GLU A 52 -8.87 9.34 -9.29
CA GLU A 52 -9.51 9.93 -8.11
C GLU A 52 -9.69 8.88 -7.02
N TYR A 53 -10.10 7.66 -7.39
CA TYR A 53 -10.18 6.53 -6.47
C TYR A 53 -8.82 6.20 -5.84
N VAL A 54 -7.74 6.12 -6.64
CA VAL A 54 -6.38 5.90 -6.11
C VAL A 54 -5.98 7.02 -5.16
N ALA A 55 -6.19 8.28 -5.55
CA ALA A 55 -5.88 9.44 -4.71
C ALA A 55 -6.67 9.41 -3.39
N LEU A 56 -7.96 9.08 -3.44
CA LEU A 56 -8.83 8.96 -2.26
C LEU A 56 -8.32 7.90 -1.29
N ILE A 57 -7.92 6.73 -1.77
CA ILE A 57 -7.34 5.69 -0.91
C ILE A 57 -6.00 6.15 -0.31
N GLU A 58 -5.17 6.89 -1.05
CA GLU A 58 -3.95 7.50 -0.50
C GLU A 58 -4.27 8.53 0.59
N ASP A 59 -5.30 9.38 0.42
CA ASP A 59 -5.74 10.32 1.46
C ASP A 59 -6.19 9.61 2.72
N VAL A 60 -6.96 8.51 2.59
CA VAL A 60 -7.38 7.70 3.74
C VAL A 60 -6.17 7.17 4.52
N VAL A 61 -5.12 6.73 3.81
CA VAL A 61 -3.88 6.27 4.45
C VAL A 61 -3.15 7.43 5.11
N LEU A 62 -3.00 8.57 4.44
CA LEU A 62 -2.36 9.76 4.98
C LEU A 62 -3.06 10.23 6.26
N ASP A 63 -4.39 10.33 6.24
CA ASP A 63 -5.23 10.68 7.39
C ASP A 63 -5.06 9.66 8.53
N THR A 64 -4.88 8.38 8.19
CA THR A 64 -4.65 7.30 9.17
C THR A 64 -3.27 7.46 9.81
N LEU A 65 -2.23 7.67 9.01
CA LEU A 65 -0.85 7.87 9.48
C LEU A 65 -0.72 9.13 10.34
N ALA A 66 -1.37 10.23 9.94
CA ALA A 66 -1.43 11.46 10.72
C ALA A 66 -2.03 11.21 12.12
N SER A 67 -3.03 10.34 12.23
CA SER A 67 -3.62 9.96 13.52
C SER A 67 -2.69 9.15 14.43
N PHE A 68 -1.65 8.54 13.86
CA PHE A 68 -0.57 7.86 14.58
C PHE A 68 0.63 8.80 14.83
N GLY A 69 0.53 10.09 14.48
CA GLY A 69 1.61 11.06 14.65
C GLY A 69 2.57 11.17 13.46
N LEU A 70 2.34 10.45 12.36
CA LEU A 70 3.17 10.48 11.16
C LEU A 70 2.67 11.52 10.14
N GLN A 71 2.61 12.78 10.55
CA GLN A 71 2.08 13.91 9.75
C GLN A 71 2.91 14.22 8.50
N GLN A 72 4.17 13.83 8.50
CA GLN A 72 5.13 14.02 7.41
C GLN A 72 4.96 12.98 6.28
N ALA A 73 4.05 12.01 6.43
CA ALA A 73 3.75 11.05 5.37
C ALA A 73 3.25 11.76 4.10
N CYS A 74 3.62 11.25 2.93
CA CYS A 74 3.39 11.94 1.66
C CYS A 74 3.18 10.98 0.49
N ARG A 75 2.74 11.55 -0.64
CA ARG A 75 2.67 10.88 -1.95
C ARG A 75 3.97 11.09 -2.71
N LYS A 76 4.28 10.15 -3.59
CA LYS A 76 5.35 10.30 -4.58
C LYS A 76 4.75 10.37 -5.98
N ALA A 77 5.03 11.46 -6.71
CA ALA A 77 4.54 11.64 -8.07
C ALA A 77 4.93 10.45 -8.97
N GLY A 78 3.95 9.90 -9.68
CA GLY A 78 4.15 8.76 -10.58
C GLY A 78 4.35 7.40 -9.89
N ALA A 79 4.32 7.33 -8.55
CA ALA A 79 4.53 6.10 -7.81
C ALA A 79 3.43 5.89 -6.75
N PRO A 80 2.33 5.19 -7.09
CA PRO A 80 1.20 5.00 -6.18
C PRO A 80 1.59 4.35 -4.85
N GLY A 81 0.91 4.78 -3.79
CA GLY A 81 1.21 4.39 -2.41
C GLY A 81 1.57 5.59 -1.53
N VAL A 82 1.82 5.30 -0.26
CA VAL A 82 2.18 6.32 0.73
C VAL A 82 3.58 6.06 1.26
N TYR A 83 4.31 7.15 1.45
CA TYR A 83 5.71 7.19 1.81
C TYR A 83 5.91 8.04 3.05
N VAL A 84 7.01 7.79 3.76
CA VAL A 84 7.48 8.62 4.88
C VAL A 84 8.90 9.09 4.58
N PRO A 85 9.21 10.38 4.83
CA PRO A 85 10.57 10.88 4.75
C PRO A 85 11.43 10.33 5.89
N LEU A 86 12.65 9.97 5.55
CA LEU A 86 13.68 9.54 6.49
C LEU A 86 14.66 10.68 6.80
N GLN A 87 15.53 10.46 7.79
CA GLN A 87 16.49 11.47 8.27
C GLN A 87 17.50 11.91 7.19
N ASP A 88 17.82 11.03 6.24
CA ASP A 88 18.73 11.31 5.12
C ASP A 88 18.04 12.04 3.94
N GLY A 89 16.76 12.39 4.09
CA GLY A 89 15.95 13.05 3.06
C GLY A 89 15.37 12.09 2.01
N SER A 90 15.65 10.80 2.10
CA SER A 90 15.03 9.79 1.22
C SER A 90 13.58 9.50 1.63
N LEU A 91 12.83 8.86 0.73
CA LEU A 91 11.45 8.42 0.98
C LEU A 91 11.38 6.90 1.08
N ALA A 92 10.85 6.39 2.19
CA ALA A 92 10.54 4.99 2.37
C ALA A 92 9.04 4.72 2.19
N LYS A 93 8.68 3.63 1.53
CA LYS A 93 7.28 3.23 1.35
C LYS A 93 6.74 2.58 2.62
N ILE A 94 5.60 3.07 3.12
CA ILE A 94 4.90 2.47 4.27
C ILE A 94 3.60 1.76 3.85
N ALA A 95 3.01 2.19 2.74
CA ALA A 95 1.81 1.58 2.19
C ALA A 95 1.87 1.42 0.67
N ALA A 96 1.52 0.23 0.19
CA ALA A 96 1.38 -0.08 -1.22
C ALA A 96 -0.10 0.01 -1.65
N LEU A 97 -0.33 0.61 -2.81
CA LEU A 97 -1.62 0.58 -3.48
C LEU A 97 -1.51 -0.20 -4.80
N GLY A 98 -2.42 -1.15 -4.99
CA GLY A 98 -2.54 -1.90 -6.22
C GLY A 98 -4.01 -2.25 -6.44
N VAL A 99 -4.66 -1.56 -7.38
CA VAL A 99 -6.08 -1.72 -7.69
C VAL A 99 -6.27 -2.34 -9.07
N LYS A 100 -7.40 -3.01 -9.28
CA LYS A 100 -7.87 -3.43 -10.60
C LYS A 100 -9.29 -2.95 -10.79
N ILE A 101 -9.57 -2.44 -11.98
CA ILE A 101 -10.92 -2.07 -12.39
C ILE A 101 -11.42 -3.10 -13.40
N SER A 102 -12.62 -3.64 -13.16
CA SER A 102 -13.33 -4.52 -14.09
C SER A 102 -14.79 -4.11 -14.14
N GLN A 103 -15.33 -3.88 -15.34
CA GLN A 103 -16.73 -3.49 -15.55
C GLN A 103 -17.19 -2.24 -14.76
N GLY A 104 -16.25 -1.37 -14.37
CA GLY A 104 -16.54 -0.18 -13.54
C GLY A 104 -16.38 -0.41 -12.04
N CYS A 105 -16.14 -1.65 -11.59
CA CYS A 105 -15.92 -1.98 -10.20
C CYS A 105 -14.43 -2.12 -9.87
N ALA A 106 -14.01 -1.51 -8.76
CA ALA A 106 -12.68 -1.63 -8.19
C ALA A 106 -12.59 -2.84 -7.24
N TYR A 107 -11.45 -3.54 -7.28
CA TYR A 107 -11.05 -4.58 -6.33
C TYR A 107 -9.52 -4.63 -6.22
N HIS A 108 -9.00 -5.48 -5.33
CA HIS A 108 -7.72 -5.27 -4.65
C HIS A 108 -7.77 -3.97 -3.83
N GLY A 109 -6.66 -3.29 -3.59
CA GLY A 109 -6.69 -2.09 -2.76
C GLY A 109 -5.35 -1.71 -2.18
N LEU A 110 -5.31 -1.71 -0.85
CA LEU A 110 -4.27 -1.13 -0.03
C LEU A 110 -3.61 -2.21 0.83
N ALA A 111 -2.30 -2.13 0.97
CA ALA A 111 -1.53 -2.83 1.99
C ALA A 111 -0.74 -1.82 2.82
N LEU A 112 -1.04 -1.70 4.12
CA LEU A 112 -0.33 -0.86 5.10
C LEU A 112 0.52 -1.76 5.99
N ASN A 113 1.82 -1.47 6.07
CA ASN A 113 2.74 -2.21 6.91
C ASN A 113 2.61 -1.75 8.37
N VAL A 114 2.28 -2.65 9.30
CA VAL A 114 1.99 -2.29 10.70
C VAL A 114 3.11 -2.75 11.64
N ASP A 115 3.27 -4.05 11.81
CA ASP A 115 4.33 -4.70 12.60
C ASP A 115 4.66 -6.01 11.91
N MET A 116 5.40 -5.94 10.80
CA MET A 116 5.67 -7.08 9.94
C MET A 116 7.16 -7.33 9.76
N ASP A 117 7.51 -8.56 9.38
CA ASP A 117 8.85 -8.83 8.86
C ASP A 117 9.04 -8.14 7.51
N LEU A 118 9.96 -7.17 7.47
CA LEU A 118 10.30 -6.41 6.28
C LEU A 118 11.43 -7.06 5.46
N GLN A 119 12.13 -8.09 5.98
CA GLN A 119 13.23 -8.75 5.25
C GLN A 119 12.85 -9.23 3.84
N PRO A 120 11.65 -9.79 3.60
CA PRO A 120 11.24 -10.21 2.26
C PRO A 120 11.23 -9.10 1.20
N PHE A 121 11.08 -7.82 1.60
CA PHE A 121 11.17 -6.70 0.66
C PHE A 121 12.58 -6.55 0.05
N ALA A 122 13.64 -7.01 0.73
CA ALA A 122 14.99 -7.01 0.17
C ALA A 122 15.17 -8.03 -0.98
N GLY A 123 14.29 -9.04 -1.04
CA GLY A 123 14.27 -10.05 -2.09
C GLY A 123 13.59 -9.60 -3.39
N ILE A 124 13.05 -8.39 -3.44
CA ILE A 124 12.28 -7.87 -4.58
C ILE A 124 12.62 -6.40 -4.85
N ASN A 125 12.31 -5.91 -6.06
CA ASN A 125 12.26 -4.48 -6.36
C ASN A 125 10.80 -4.00 -6.26
N PRO A 126 10.33 -3.56 -5.07
CA PRO A 126 8.92 -3.23 -4.89
C PRO A 126 8.52 -2.07 -5.80
N CYS A 127 7.36 -2.20 -6.44
CA CYS A 127 6.88 -1.25 -7.46
C CYS A 127 7.85 -1.04 -8.65
N GLY A 128 8.85 -1.91 -8.84
CA GLY A 128 9.84 -1.81 -9.91
C GLY A 128 11.02 -0.87 -9.63
N TYR A 129 11.14 -0.34 -8.42
CA TYR A 129 12.23 0.57 -8.03
C TYR A 129 13.30 -0.18 -7.26
N ALA A 130 14.51 -0.23 -7.82
CA ALA A 130 15.66 -0.79 -7.12
C ALA A 130 16.01 0.05 -5.88
N GLY A 131 16.28 -0.63 -4.77
CA GLY A 131 16.67 0.01 -3.52
C GLY A 131 15.58 0.84 -2.83
N LEU A 132 14.31 0.76 -3.27
CA LEU A 132 13.21 1.43 -2.57
C LEU A 132 13.07 0.84 -1.16
N GLN A 133 13.42 1.63 -0.16
CA GLN A 133 13.23 1.27 1.23
C GLN A 133 11.74 1.14 1.56
N THR A 134 11.43 0.13 2.35
CA THR A 134 10.09 -0.14 2.86
C THR A 134 10.15 -0.15 4.38
N VAL A 135 9.19 0.50 5.01
CA VAL A 135 9.06 0.62 6.48
C VAL A 135 7.67 0.20 6.92
N ASP A 136 7.46 0.10 8.22
CA ASP A 136 6.18 -0.18 8.86
C ASP A 136 5.92 0.80 10.02
N LEU A 137 4.72 0.75 10.61
CA LEU A 137 4.37 1.63 11.72
C LEU A 137 5.33 1.44 12.90
N LYS A 138 5.71 0.20 13.21
CA LYS A 138 6.61 -0.13 14.32
C LYS A 138 8.00 0.48 14.18
N THR A 139 8.66 0.34 13.03
CA THR A 139 9.98 0.94 12.75
C THR A 139 9.92 2.46 12.75
N MET A 140 8.75 3.05 12.48
CA MET A 140 8.48 4.47 12.60
C MET A 140 8.09 4.92 14.03
N GLY A 141 8.20 4.04 15.03
CA GLY A 141 7.97 4.37 16.44
C GLY A 141 6.51 4.30 16.89
N VAL A 142 5.61 3.77 16.06
CA VAL A 142 4.19 3.61 16.38
C VAL A 142 3.93 2.22 16.94
N SER A 143 3.45 2.13 18.18
CA SER A 143 2.99 0.89 18.78
C SER A 143 1.49 0.69 18.53
N THR A 144 1.13 -0.25 17.65
CA THR A 144 -0.27 -0.57 17.34
C THR A 144 -0.40 -2.00 16.80
N THR A 145 -1.64 -2.46 16.65
CA THR A 145 -1.96 -3.79 16.09
C THR A 145 -2.59 -3.63 14.70
N VAL A 146 -2.58 -4.71 13.91
CA VAL A 146 -3.27 -4.74 12.60
C VAL A 146 -4.76 -4.43 12.74
N GLN A 147 -5.38 -4.89 13.83
CA GLN A 147 -6.80 -4.66 14.12
C GLN A 147 -7.08 -3.17 14.40
N GLU A 148 -6.25 -2.52 15.21
CA GLU A 148 -6.39 -1.10 15.53
C GLU A 148 -6.09 -0.23 14.31
N ALA A 149 -5.04 -0.54 13.54
CA ALA A 149 -4.78 0.09 12.25
C ALA A 149 -5.97 -0.06 11.30
N GLY A 150 -6.56 -1.26 11.22
CA GLY A 150 -7.75 -1.55 10.43
C GLY A 150 -8.95 -0.70 10.83
N ARG A 151 -9.23 -0.59 12.14
CA ARG A 151 -10.29 0.27 12.67
C ARG A 151 -10.12 1.72 12.23
N ARG A 152 -8.91 2.27 12.38
CA ARG A 152 -8.63 3.66 12.00
C ARG A 152 -8.71 3.92 10.50
N VAL A 153 -8.31 2.96 9.68
CA VAL A 153 -8.51 3.02 8.22
C VAL A 153 -10.00 3.03 7.91
N LEU A 154 -10.79 2.13 8.50
CA LEU A 154 -12.23 2.06 8.24
C LEU A 154 -12.99 3.33 8.64
N GLU A 155 -12.65 3.93 9.79
CA GLU A 155 -13.22 5.22 10.24
C GLU A 155 -13.05 6.34 9.21
N ARG A 156 -11.95 6.32 8.46
CA ARG A 156 -11.63 7.33 7.43
C ARG A 156 -12.12 6.94 6.05
N LEU A 157 -12.20 5.64 5.77
CA LEU A 157 -12.58 5.10 4.47
C LEU A 157 -14.10 5.13 4.25
N LEU A 158 -14.88 4.69 5.24
CA LEU A 158 -16.33 4.54 5.10
C LEU A 158 -17.06 5.86 4.74
N PRO A 159 -16.75 7.01 5.36
CA PRO A 159 -17.39 8.28 5.02
C PRO A 159 -17.10 8.77 3.59
N ARG A 160 -16.18 8.13 2.85
CA ARG A 160 -15.83 8.50 1.47
C ARG A 160 -16.76 7.89 0.42
N PHE A 161 -17.62 6.93 0.81
CA PHE A 161 -18.49 6.18 -0.11
C PHE A 161 -19.95 6.09 0.36
N SER A 162 -20.31 6.88 1.37
CA SER A 162 -21.66 7.00 1.95
C SER A 162 -22.55 7.97 1.17
#